data_AF-Q4TEA4-F1
#
_entry.id   AF-Q4TEA4-F1
#
_cell.length_a   1.000
_cell.length_b   1.000
_cell.length_c   1.000
_cell.angle_alpha   90.00
_cell.angle_beta   90.00
_cell.angle_gamma   90.00
#
_symmetry.space_group_name_H-M   'P 1'
#
loop_
_entity.id
_entity.type
_entity.pdbx_description
1 polymer ?
#
loop_
_entity_poly.entity_id
_entity_poly.type
_entity_poly.pdbx_seq_one_letter_code
_entity_poly.pdbx_strand_id
1 'polypeptide(L)' 'MALSVGPLHRQLQPDAVLILYNFSGQCSGKALVTFPSEEAAKQAVAERSGHPFYGQQVHLAFCNSAQAL' A
#
# COMPACT_ATOMS: atom_id res chain seq x y z
N MET A 1 7.70 -18.46 12.02
CA MET A 1 8.22 -17.16 12.52
C MET A 1 9.46 -16.85 11.70
N ALA A 2 9.39 -15.92 10.76
CA ALA A 2 10.56 -15.55 9.96
C ALA A 2 11.17 -14.27 10.54
N LEU A 3 12.39 -14.38 11.06
CA LEU A 3 13.22 -13.26 11.47
C LEU A 3 13.93 -12.73 10.23
N SER A 4 13.60 -11.51 9.81
CA SER A 4 14.40 -10.77 8.82
C SER A 4 15.39 -9.88 9.57
N VAL A 5 16.66 -10.27 9.56
CA VAL A 5 17.79 -9.43 9.95
C VAL A 5 18.31 -8.73 8.70
N GLY A 6 18.05 -7.43 8.62
CA GLY A 6 18.58 -6.48 7.66
C GLY A 6 18.53 -5.06 8.24
N PRO A 7 19.23 -4.08 7.65
CA PRO A 7 19.63 -2.84 8.31
C PRO A 7 18.43 -1.98 8.70
N LEU A 8 18.05 -1.94 9.99
CA LEU A 8 17.07 -1.03 10.63
C LEU A 8 15.97 -0.45 9.70
N HIS A 9 15.44 -1.26 8.77
CA HIS A 9 14.50 -0.76 7.79
C HIS A 9 13.18 -0.69 8.54
N ARG A 10 12.87 0.53 8.99
CA ARG A 10 11.61 0.89 9.61
C ARG A 10 10.50 0.35 8.72
N GLN A 11 9.90 -0.76 9.15
CA GLN A 11 8.79 -1.35 8.43
C GLN A 11 7.63 -0.37 8.56
N LEU A 12 7.22 0.25 7.45
CA LEU A 12 6.04 1.10 7.41
C LEU A 12 4.82 0.22 7.71
N GLN A 13 4.27 0.35 8.91
CA GLN A 13 3.06 -0.34 9.30
C GLN A 13 1.85 0.50 8.88
N PRO A 14 0.94 -0.05 8.06
CA PRO A 14 -0.32 0.60 7.77
C PRO A 14 -1.28 0.48 8.96
N ASP A 15 -2.17 1.45 9.10
CA ASP A 15 -3.25 1.41 10.08
C ASP A 15 -4.40 0.53 9.60
N ALA A 16 -4.74 0.62 8.31
CA ALA A 16 -5.78 -0.19 7.70
C ALA A 16 -5.45 -0.51 6.24
N VAL A 17 -5.96 -1.67 5.80
CA VAL A 17 -5.91 -2.11 4.40
C VAL A 17 -7.32 -2.48 3.98
N LEU A 18 -7.84 -1.80 2.96
CA LEU A 18 -9.16 -2.03 2.40
C LEU A 18 -9.02 -2.52 0.95
N ILE A 19 -9.49 -3.73 0.69
CA ILE A 19 -9.54 -4.27 -0.67
C ILE A 19 -10.79 -3.76 -1.38
N LEU A 20 -10.63 -3.24 -2.59
CA LEU A 20 -11.73 -2.72 -3.37
C LEU A 20 -12.32 -3.82 -4.24
N TYR A 21 -13.63 -3.99 -4.16
CA TYR A 21 -14.41 -4.92 -4.98
C TYR A 21 -15.21 -4.13 -6.01
N ASN A 22 -15.43 -4.73 -7.19
CA ASN A 22 -16.32 -4.17 -8.19
C ASN A 22 -17.80 -4.44 -7.83
N PHE A 23 -18.74 -3.91 -8.63
CA PHE A 23 -20.18 -4.10 -8.39
C PHE A 23 -20.65 -5.55 -8.46
N SER A 24 -19.88 -6.46 -9.05
CA SER A 24 -20.17 -7.90 -9.04
C SER A 24 -19.55 -8.64 -7.85
N GLY A 25 -18.91 -7.93 -6.92
CA GLY A 25 -18.28 -8.51 -5.72
C GLY A 25 -16.94 -9.19 -6.00
N GLN A 26 -16.34 -8.99 -7.18
CA GLN A 26 -15.02 -9.51 -7.52
C GLN A 26 -13.93 -8.51 -7.15
N CYS A 27 -12.75 -9.01 -6.78
CA CYS A 27 -11.59 -8.16 -6.49
C CYS A 27 -11.28 -7.27 -7.69
N SER A 28 -11.23 -5.96 -7.48
CA SER A 28 -10.98 -4.99 -8.56
C SER A 28 -9.51 -4.89 -8.97
N GLY A 29 -8.61 -5.54 -8.24
CA GLY A 29 -7.16 -5.34 -8.36
C GLY A 29 -6.65 -4.05 -7.71
N LYS A 30 -7.52 -3.33 -6.97
CA LYS A 30 -7.17 -2.11 -6.23
C LYS A 30 -7.34 -2.31 -4.74
N ALA A 31 -6.56 -1.56 -3.96
CA ALA A 31 -6.66 -1.49 -2.52
C ALA A 31 -6.37 -0.07 -2.03
N LEU A 32 -7.00 0.32 -0.93
CA LEU A 32 -6.67 1.52 -0.18
C LEU A 32 -5.88 1.12 1.06
N VAL A 33 -4.82 1.86 1.33
CA VAL A 33 -3.97 1.66 2.50
C VAL A 33 -3.88 2.98 3.24
N THR A 34 -4.22 2.98 4.53
CA THR A 34 -4.06 4.15 5.40
C THR A 34 -2.78 3.99 6.21
N PHE A 35 -2.10 5.11 6.41
CA PHE A 35 -0.89 5.19 7.21
C PHE A 35 -1.11 6.19 8.35
N PRO A 36 -0.38 6.03 9.47
CA PRO A 36 -0.54 6.90 10.64
C PRO A 36 -0.09 8.35 10.38
N SER A 37 0.64 8.62 9.29
CA SER A 37 1.02 9.97 8.90
C SER A 37 1.19 10.12 7.38
N GLU A 38 1.13 11.37 6.90
CA GLU A 38 1.36 11.70 5.49
C GLU A 38 2.79 11.35 5.07
N GLU A 39 3.78 11.56 5.93
CA GLU A 39 5.18 11.23 5.67
C GLU A 39 5.37 9.72 5.49
N ALA A 40 4.72 8.91 6.33
CA ALA A 40 4.77 7.45 6.22
C ALA A 40 4.14 6.96 4.90
N ALA A 41 3.01 7.54 4.48
CA ALA A 41 2.45 7.29 3.17
C ALA A 41 3.41 7.71 2.05
N LYS A 42 4.18 8.81 2.24
CA LYS A 42 5.05 9.37 1.17
C LYS A 42 6.22 8.47 0.93
N GLN A 43 6.79 8.02 2.02
CA GLN A 43 7.83 7.03 2.03
C GLN A 43 7.34 5.71 1.40
N ALA A 44 6.13 5.25 1.72
CA ALA A 44 5.57 4.02 1.14
C ALA A 44 5.46 4.11 -0.40
N VAL A 45 4.94 5.22 -0.92
CA VAL A 45 4.83 5.43 -2.38
C VAL A 45 6.22 5.52 -3.02
N ALA A 46 7.14 6.29 -2.44
CA ALA A 46 8.48 6.47 -2.99
C ALA A 46 9.30 5.17 -3.00
N GLU A 47 9.18 4.34 -1.97
CA GLU A 47 9.95 3.09 -1.82
C GLU A 47 9.34 1.90 -2.56
N ARG A 48 8.02 1.87 -2.77
CA ARG A 48 7.31 0.68 -3.26
C ARG A 48 6.61 0.86 -4.60
N SER A 49 6.43 2.10 -5.09
CA SER A 49 5.80 2.30 -6.39
C SER A 49 6.71 1.75 -7.50
N GLY A 50 6.14 0.94 -8.41
CA GLY A 50 6.87 0.31 -9.50
C GLY A 50 7.68 -0.93 -9.10
N HIS A 51 7.73 -1.30 -7.82
CA HIS A 51 8.32 -2.57 -7.41
C HIS A 51 7.42 -3.74 -7.83
N PRO A 52 7.99 -4.83 -8.40
CA PRO A 52 7.21 -6.00 -8.75
C PRO A 52 6.72 -6.71 -7.48
N PHE A 53 5.40 -6.92 -7.42
CA PHE A 53 4.73 -7.72 -6.41
C PHE A 53 4.22 -8.99 -7.07
N TYR A 54 4.79 -10.15 -6.71
CA TYR A 54 4.49 -11.44 -7.33
C TYR A 54 4.53 -11.44 -8.88
N GLY A 55 5.46 -10.68 -9.46
CA GLY A 55 5.64 -10.59 -10.91
C GLY A 55 4.74 -9.58 -11.62
N GLN A 56 3.87 -8.86 -10.90
CA GLN A 56 3.10 -7.74 -11.43
C GLN A 56 3.59 -6.42 -10.86
N GLN A 57 3.71 -5.38 -11.70
CA GLN A 57 4.02 -4.04 -11.21
C GLN A 57 2.80 -3.46 -10.49
N VAL A 58 3.02 -2.98 -9.26
CA VAL A 58 2.00 -2.28 -8.50
C VAL A 58 2.27 -0.78 -8.59
N HIS A 59 1.27 -0.04 -9.03
CA HIS A 59 1.31 1.41 -9.05
C HIS A 59 0.70 1.95 -7.77
N LEU A 60 1.48 2.65 -6.97
CA LEU A 60 1.00 3.32 -5.77
C LEU A 60 0.83 4.82 -6.07
N ALA A 61 -0.31 5.36 -5.65
CA ALA A 61 -0.62 6.77 -5.81
C ALA A 61 -1.13 7.34 -4.49
N PHE A 62 -0.91 8.64 -4.30
CA PHE A 62 -1.49 9.37 -3.20
C PHE A 62 -2.96 9.68 -3.46
N CYS A 63 -3.81 9.30 -2.51
CA CYS A 63 -5.21 9.69 -2.50
C CYS A 63 -5.45 10.47 -1.21
N ASN A 64 -5.91 11.71 -1.33
CA ASN A 64 -6.52 12.37 -0.18
C ASN A 64 -7.89 11.72 0.09
N SER A 65 -8.42 11.86 1.30
CA SER A 65 -9.72 11.27 1.68
C SER A 65 -10.89 11.73 0.79
N ALA A 66 -10.74 12.84 0.05
CA ALA A 66 -11.75 13.34 -0.87
C ALA A 66 -11.76 12.62 -2.24
N GLN A 67 -10.69 11.90 -2.61
CA GLN A 67 -10.58 11.17 -3.87
C GLN A 67 -10.77 9.65 -3.73
N ALA A 68 -11.07 9.16 -2.52
CA ALA A 68 -11.22 7.75 -2.22
C ALA A 68 -12.64 7.19 -2.46
N LEU A 69 -13.54 7.98 -3.09
CA LEU A 69 -14.93 7.63 -3.40
C LEU A 69 -15.22 7.76 -4.90
#